data_AF-V5GG52-F1
#
_entry.id   AF-V5GG52-F1
#
_cell.length_a   1.000
_cell.length_b   1.000
_cell.length_c   1.000
_cell.angle_alpha   90.00
_cell.angle_beta   90.00
_cell.angle_gamma   90.00
#
_symmetry.space_group_name_H-M   'P 1'
#
loop_
_entity.id
_entity.type
_entity.pdbx_description
1 polymer ?
#
loop_
_entity_poly.entity_id
_entity_poly.type
_entity_poly.pdbx_seq_one_letter_code
_entity_poly.pdbx_strand_id
1 'polypeptide(L)'
;MLRLRVGLIIQVMASELALRCAPENASDLLLSLSPFEMKTLLMNILSGREFTVKSATSGALSVTASFVNKRSAAGTFLRSEQEDESSRHRQGQWLRRRRLDGALNRVPGGFYPRVWAVLERCPALQVRGQSLLASVTHEMTPGELKFALRVEQLLNSVPEPEYRQLFVEALMVLGLAVENALPVGPTDVEALVRSAHELFLEDQRRCRGNSSLCCCSGRPGGTWCRPTAGLCEHFYDSAPSGCFGTMTYLVRAVASSVQDLSCIQLECATS
;
A
#
# COMPACT_ATOMS: atom_id res chain seq x y z
N MET A 1 15.61 5.79 16.65
CA MET A 1 16.45 5.65 15.44
C MET A 1 15.58 5.03 14.36
N LEU A 2 15.34 5.75 13.26
CA LEU A 2 14.56 5.26 12.11
C LEU A 2 15.34 4.10 11.46
N ARG A 3 14.73 2.92 11.36
CA ARG A 3 15.38 1.74 10.77
C ARG A 3 15.14 1.71 9.26
N LEU A 4 16.19 1.93 8.48
CA LEU A 4 16.17 1.72 7.03
C LEU A 4 16.30 0.23 6.70
N ARG A 5 15.31 -0.33 5.99
CA ARG A 5 15.32 -1.72 5.52
C ARG A 5 16.07 -1.82 4.19
N VAL A 6 17.40 -1.64 4.22
CA VAL A 6 18.24 -1.56 3.02
C VAL A 6 18.07 -2.77 2.09
N GLY A 7 17.91 -3.98 2.66
CA GLY A 7 17.65 -5.19 1.87
C GLY A 7 16.37 -5.11 1.02
N LEU A 8 15.29 -4.53 1.56
CA LEU A 8 14.05 -4.33 0.80
C LEU A 8 14.22 -3.27 -0.30
N ILE A 9 15.01 -2.22 -0.05
CA ILE A 9 15.32 -1.21 -1.06
C ILE A 9 16.09 -1.84 -2.22
N ILE A 10 17.09 -2.67 -1.92
CA ILE A 10 17.86 -3.43 -2.92
C ILE A 10 16.93 -4.37 -3.71
N GLN A 11 16.02 -5.08 -3.05
CA GLN A 11 15.04 -5.93 -3.72
C GLN A 11 14.16 -5.15 -4.69
N VAL A 12 13.71 -3.95 -4.32
CA VAL A 12 12.94 -3.13 -5.27
C VAL A 12 13.82 -2.59 -6.41
N MET A 13 15.09 -2.25 -6.16
CA MET A 13 16.03 -1.90 -7.23
C MET A 13 16.25 -3.05 -8.21
N ALA A 14 16.41 -4.27 -7.71
CA ALA A 14 16.55 -5.47 -8.55
C ALA A 14 15.25 -5.75 -9.32
N SER A 15 14.09 -5.63 -8.66
CA SER A 15 12.77 -5.76 -9.31
C SER A 15 12.58 -4.73 -10.43
N GLU A 16 13.07 -3.51 -10.22
CA GLU A 16 13.02 -2.43 -11.22
C GLU A 16 13.91 -2.72 -12.44
N LEU A 17 15.05 -3.37 -12.24
CA LEU A 17 15.91 -3.82 -13.33
C LEU A 17 15.33 -5.04 -14.05
N ALA A 18 14.64 -5.93 -13.33
CA ALA A 18 13.93 -7.08 -13.91
C ALA A 18 12.76 -6.66 -14.82
N LEU A 19 12.24 -5.43 -14.67
CA LEU A 19 11.29 -4.86 -15.63
C LEU A 19 11.97 -4.37 -16.91
N ARG A 20 13.29 -4.16 -16.89
CA ARG A 20 14.11 -3.63 -17.99
C ARG A 20 14.91 -4.71 -18.72
N CYS A 21 15.06 -5.89 -18.12
CA CYS A 21 15.90 -7.00 -18.58
C CYS A 21 15.25 -8.34 -18.16
N ALA A 22 15.73 -9.48 -18.68
CA ALA A 22 15.25 -10.80 -18.23
C ALA A 22 15.43 -10.95 -16.70
N PRO A 23 14.43 -11.50 -15.97
CA PRO A 23 14.41 -11.51 -14.50
C PRO A 23 15.59 -12.29 -13.90
N GLU A 24 16.10 -13.29 -14.63
CA GLU A 24 17.23 -14.14 -14.25
C GLU A 24 18.54 -13.34 -14.05
N ASN A 25 18.71 -12.23 -14.77
CA ASN A 25 19.97 -11.46 -14.82
C ASN A 25 19.90 -10.16 -14.02
N ALA A 26 18.75 -9.84 -13.40
CA ALA A 26 18.52 -8.52 -12.80
C ALA A 26 19.39 -8.25 -11.57
N SER A 27 19.67 -9.27 -10.76
CA SER A 27 20.58 -9.18 -9.61
C SER A 27 22.02 -8.98 -10.06
N ASP A 28 22.47 -9.71 -11.07
CA ASP A 28 23.84 -9.64 -11.57
C ASP A 28 24.08 -8.31 -12.27
N LEU A 29 23.07 -7.83 -13.01
CA LEU A 29 23.08 -6.50 -13.61
C LEU A 29 23.18 -5.41 -12.54
N LEU A 30 22.39 -5.51 -11.45
CA LEU A 30 22.46 -4.56 -10.32
C LEU A 30 23.87 -4.48 -9.74
N LEU A 31 24.54 -5.64 -9.57
CA LEU A 31 25.90 -5.73 -9.05
C LEU A 31 26.95 -5.22 -10.03
N SER A 32 26.65 -5.23 -11.33
CA SER A 32 27.54 -4.73 -12.38
C SER A 32 27.41 -3.23 -12.68
N LEU A 33 26.41 -2.55 -12.09
CA LEU A 33 26.20 -1.11 -12.30
C LEU A 33 27.36 -0.28 -11.77
N SER A 34 27.74 0.76 -12.51
CA SER A 34 28.67 1.76 -11.99
C SER A 34 28.07 2.53 -10.81
N PRO A 35 28.90 3.12 -9.91
CA PRO A 35 28.40 3.91 -8.78
C PRO A 35 27.45 5.05 -9.18
N PHE A 36 27.66 5.64 -10.36
CA PHE A 36 26.81 6.70 -10.89
C PHE A 36 25.43 6.18 -11.32
N GLU A 37 25.38 5.04 -12.01
CA GLU A 37 24.13 4.41 -12.43
C GLU A 37 23.32 3.91 -11.24
N MET A 38 23.99 3.29 -10.25
CA MET A 38 23.35 2.84 -9.03
C MET A 38 22.75 4.01 -8.25
N LYS A 39 23.50 5.12 -8.10
CA LYS A 39 22.99 6.36 -7.49
C LYS A 39 21.79 6.89 -8.26
N THR A 40 21.85 6.93 -9.59
CA THR A 40 20.79 7.44 -10.44
C THR A 40 19.52 6.59 -10.33
N LEU A 41 19.66 5.26 -10.37
CA LEU A 41 18.56 4.31 -10.17
C LEU A 41 17.91 4.50 -8.80
N LEU A 42 18.71 4.56 -7.75
CA LEU A 42 18.24 4.78 -6.38
C LEU A 42 17.49 6.12 -6.27
N MET A 43 18.07 7.21 -6.77
CA MET A 43 17.44 8.52 -6.73
C MET A 43 16.10 8.54 -7.47
N ASN A 44 16.00 7.88 -8.62
CA ASN A 44 14.75 7.80 -9.37
C ASN A 44 13.67 7.03 -8.60
N ILE A 45 14.04 5.89 -8.01
CA ILE A 45 13.15 5.07 -7.20
C ILE A 45 12.67 5.83 -5.95
N LEU A 46 13.59 6.47 -5.22
CA LEU A 46 13.26 7.22 -4.01
C LEU A 46 12.42 8.47 -4.32
N SER A 47 12.65 9.12 -5.46
CA SER A 47 11.90 10.32 -5.86
C SER A 47 10.46 10.01 -6.31
N GLY A 48 10.11 8.73 -6.52
CA GLY A 48 8.77 8.36 -6.97
C GLY A 48 8.43 8.87 -8.36
N ARG A 49 9.45 9.18 -9.19
CA ARG A 49 9.26 9.60 -10.58
C ARG A 49 8.82 8.40 -11.40
N GLU A 50 7.72 8.54 -12.15
CA GLU A 50 7.27 7.52 -13.10
C GLU A 50 8.24 7.45 -14.29
N PHE A 51 8.50 6.24 -14.78
CA PHE A 51 9.36 6.02 -15.95
C PHE A 51 8.50 5.96 -17.21
N THR A 52 8.75 6.85 -18.16
CA THR A 52 8.33 6.69 -19.56
C THR A 52 9.53 6.17 -20.34
N VAL A 53 9.50 4.92 -20.77
CA VAL A 53 10.60 4.31 -21.53
C VAL A 53 10.43 4.61 -23.01
N LYS A 54 11.43 5.24 -23.62
CA LYS A 54 11.66 5.15 -25.07
C LYS A 54 12.73 4.10 -25.28
N SER A 55 12.42 3.02 -26.01
CA SER A 55 13.42 2.04 -26.42
C SER A 55 14.40 2.71 -27.38
N ALA A 56 15.67 2.85 -26.98
CA ALA A 56 16.74 3.12 -27.93
C ALA A 56 17.28 1.79 -28.43
N THR A 57 17.08 1.51 -29.71
CA THR A 57 17.70 0.40 -30.45
C THR A 57 19.21 0.65 -30.57
N SER A 58 19.96 0.51 -29.48
CA SER A 58 21.42 0.34 -29.43
C SER A 58 21.88 0.52 -27.99
N GLY A 59 22.22 -0.57 -27.29
CA GLY A 59 23.19 -0.72 -26.18
C GLY A 59 23.31 0.31 -25.04
N ALA A 60 22.54 1.39 -25.02
CA ALA A 60 22.65 2.51 -24.11
C ALA A 60 21.25 2.89 -23.63
N LEU A 61 20.98 2.63 -22.36
CA LEU A 61 19.76 3.02 -21.67
C LEU A 61 19.76 4.54 -21.44
N SER A 62 19.09 5.30 -22.32
CA SER A 62 18.83 6.71 -22.06
C SER A 62 17.61 6.86 -21.13
N VAL A 63 17.88 7.10 -19.85
CA VAL A 63 16.82 7.39 -18.86
C VAL A 63 16.49 8.88 -18.92
N THR A 64 15.43 9.25 -19.63
CA THR A 64 14.89 10.62 -19.60
C THR A 64 13.80 10.72 -18.54
N ALA A 65 14.01 11.57 -17.54
CA ALA A 65 13.00 11.87 -16.51
C ALA A 65 11.89 12.73 -17.12
N SER A 66 10.69 12.18 -17.26
CA SER A 66 9.53 12.96 -17.69
C SER A 66 8.83 13.54 -16.46
N PHE A 67 8.75 14.87 -16.39
CA PHE A 67 7.86 15.56 -15.45
C PHE A 67 6.44 15.57 -16.01
N VAL A 68 5.63 14.56 -15.72
CA VAL A 68 4.20 14.60 -16.10
C VAL A 68 3.43 15.32 -14.98
N ASN A 69 3.43 16.64 -15.04
CA ASN A 69 2.46 17.47 -14.32
C ASN A 69 1.15 17.43 -15.12
N LYS A 70 0.15 16.68 -14.66
CA LYS A 70 -1.18 16.66 -15.31
C LYS A 70 -1.87 18.01 -15.14
N ARG A 71 -1.73 18.89 -16.12
CA ARG A 71 -2.72 19.94 -16.43
C ARG A 71 -3.01 19.91 -17.94
N SER A 72 -4.22 19.48 -18.24
CA SER A 72 -5.08 19.82 -19.39
C SER A 72 -4.41 20.04 -20.75
N ALA A 73 -4.63 19.14 -21.71
CA ALA A 73 -4.81 19.52 -23.11
C ALA A 73 -5.48 18.37 -23.89
N ALA A 74 -6.53 18.75 -24.61
CA ALA A 74 -7.29 17.89 -25.51
C ALA A 74 -6.51 17.60 -26.79
N GLY A 75 -6.79 16.43 -27.38
CA GLY A 75 -6.67 16.15 -28.81
C GLY A 75 -5.26 15.81 -29.30
N THR A 76 -5.05 14.55 -29.71
CA THR A 76 -4.65 14.19 -31.08
C THR A 76 -4.75 12.68 -31.25
N PHE A 77 -5.26 12.32 -32.42
CA PHE A 77 -5.82 11.06 -32.86
C PHE A 77 -4.74 10.27 -33.61
N LEU A 78 -4.22 9.17 -33.04
CA LEU A 78 -3.61 8.05 -33.77
C LEU A 78 -3.76 6.78 -32.91
N ARG A 79 -4.64 5.87 -33.34
CA ARG A 79 -4.90 4.58 -32.68
C ARG A 79 -4.40 3.46 -33.58
N SER A 80 -3.65 2.53 -32.98
CA SER A 80 -3.40 1.14 -33.37
C SER A 80 -1.93 0.82 -33.08
N GLU A 81 -1.67 -0.24 -32.29
CA GLU A 81 -0.36 -0.80 -31.87
C GLU A 81 0.26 -0.35 -30.52
N GLN A 82 -0.19 0.74 -29.88
CA GLN A 82 0.35 1.20 -28.58
C GLN A 82 -0.42 0.74 -27.32
N GLU A 83 -1.59 0.11 -27.47
CA GLU A 83 -2.46 -0.19 -26.32
C GLU A 83 -1.95 -1.38 -25.46
N ASP A 84 -1.20 -2.34 -26.03
CA ASP A 84 -0.73 -3.56 -25.34
C ASP A 84 0.58 -3.39 -24.53
N GLU A 85 1.41 -2.40 -24.85
CA GLU A 85 2.60 -2.02 -24.07
C GLU A 85 2.23 -1.04 -22.93
N SER A 86 1.23 -0.18 -23.18
CA SER A 86 0.65 0.74 -22.20
C SER A 86 -0.09 0.01 -21.07
N SER A 87 -0.79 -1.09 -21.39
CA SER A 87 -1.55 -1.88 -20.41
C SER A 87 -0.64 -2.65 -19.45
N ARG A 88 0.44 -3.26 -19.96
CA ARG A 88 1.47 -3.94 -19.15
C ARG A 88 2.24 -2.99 -18.24
N HIS A 89 2.51 -1.75 -18.68
CA HIS A 89 3.15 -0.72 -17.86
C HIS A 89 2.30 -0.23 -16.66
N ARG A 90 0.99 -0.47 -16.67
CA ARG A 90 0.08 -0.08 -15.56
C ARG A 90 -0.10 -1.18 -14.52
N GLN A 91 0.10 -2.45 -14.90
CA GLN A 91 -0.01 -3.57 -13.98
C GLN A 91 1.23 -3.62 -13.08
N GLY A 92 1.02 -3.74 -11.77
CA GLY A 92 2.07 -3.73 -10.75
C GLY A 92 2.48 -2.35 -10.27
N GLN A 93 1.93 -1.24 -10.81
CA GLN A 93 2.33 0.13 -10.46
C GLN A 93 2.09 0.43 -8.98
N TRP A 94 0.92 0.07 -8.45
CA TRP A 94 0.55 0.38 -7.07
C TRP A 94 1.20 -0.59 -6.10
N LEU A 95 1.30 -1.88 -6.47
CA LEU A 95 2.05 -2.87 -5.68
C LEU A 95 3.50 -2.42 -5.50
N ARG A 96 4.14 -2.00 -6.60
CA ARG A 96 5.49 -1.44 -6.58
C ARG A 96 5.60 -0.22 -5.69
N ARG A 97 4.66 0.72 -5.78
CA ARG A 97 4.64 1.92 -4.94
C ARG A 97 4.53 1.57 -3.46
N ARG A 98 3.64 0.63 -3.10
CA ARG A 98 3.47 0.15 -1.72
C ARG A 98 4.72 -0.55 -1.19
N ARG A 99 5.37 -1.38 -2.00
CA ARG A 99 6.66 -2.00 -1.63
C ARG A 99 7.74 -0.97 -1.32
N LEU A 100 7.82 0.09 -2.11
CA LEU A 100 8.78 1.18 -1.90
C LEU A 100 8.47 1.96 -0.62
N ASP A 101 7.25 2.44 -0.49
CA ASP A 101 6.87 3.25 0.66
C ASP A 101 6.96 2.42 1.95
N GLY A 102 6.60 1.14 1.91
CA GLY A 102 6.75 0.19 3.01
C GLY A 102 8.21 -0.08 3.40
N ALA A 103 9.10 -0.26 2.43
CA ALA A 103 10.52 -0.46 2.67
C ALA A 103 11.20 0.78 3.29
N LEU A 104 10.73 1.97 2.92
CA LEU A 104 11.24 3.26 3.39
C LEU A 104 10.52 3.77 4.65
N ASN A 105 9.58 2.99 5.21
CA ASN A 105 8.70 3.42 6.30
C ASN A 105 8.00 4.77 6.03
N ARG A 106 7.70 5.07 4.76
CA ARG A 106 6.99 6.30 4.38
C ARG A 106 5.54 6.23 4.80
N VAL A 107 5.04 7.36 5.25
CA VAL A 107 3.65 7.55 5.66
C VAL A 107 3.13 8.88 5.11
N PRO A 108 1.81 9.05 4.93
CA PRO A 108 1.22 10.33 4.53
C PRO A 108 1.52 11.47 5.53
N GLY A 109 1.40 12.71 5.06
CA GLY A 109 1.50 13.88 5.93
C GLY A 109 0.41 13.86 7.02
N GLY A 110 0.77 14.24 8.25
CA GLY A 110 -0.16 14.23 9.39
C GLY A 110 -0.51 12.84 9.91
N PHE A 111 0.15 11.77 9.46
CA PHE A 111 -0.12 10.40 9.89
C PHE A 111 -0.08 10.21 11.41
N TYR A 112 1.00 10.62 12.09
CA TYR A 112 1.12 10.42 13.54
C TYR A 112 0.05 11.19 14.34
N PRO A 113 -0.20 12.49 14.09
CA PRO A 113 -1.33 13.18 14.72
C PRO A 113 -2.69 12.50 14.50
N ARG A 114 -2.92 11.88 13.33
CA ARG A 114 -4.15 11.11 13.08
C ARG A 114 -4.22 9.82 13.90
N VAL A 115 -3.12 9.05 13.96
CA VAL A 115 -3.05 7.85 14.80
C VAL A 115 -3.25 8.21 16.28
N TRP A 116 -2.74 9.36 16.71
CA TRP A 116 -2.99 9.89 18.04
C TRP A 116 -4.48 10.12 18.29
N ALA A 117 -5.16 10.85 17.39
CA ALA A 117 -6.59 11.10 17.50
C ALA A 117 -7.41 9.80 17.55
N VAL A 118 -6.97 8.77 16.81
CA VAL A 118 -7.58 7.43 16.91
C VAL A 118 -7.43 6.86 18.31
N LEU A 119 -6.24 6.90 18.92
CA LEU A 119 -6.00 6.39 20.28
C LEU A 119 -6.74 7.16 21.38
N GLU A 120 -7.07 8.43 21.16
CA GLU A 120 -7.91 9.19 22.11
C GLU A 120 -9.35 8.67 22.17
N ARG A 121 -9.82 8.00 21.11
CA ARG A 121 -11.17 7.43 21.02
C ARG A 121 -11.20 5.91 21.12
N CYS A 122 -10.07 5.25 20.85
CA CYS A 122 -9.92 3.80 20.79
C CYS A 122 -9.03 3.32 21.95
N PRO A 123 -9.52 2.41 22.83
CA PRO A 123 -8.75 1.94 23.99
C PRO A 123 -7.40 1.31 23.65
N ALA A 124 -7.32 0.63 22.50
CA ALA A 124 -6.11 -0.02 22.03
C ALA A 124 -6.14 -0.25 20.52
N LEU A 125 -5.01 0.05 19.86
CA LEU A 125 -4.74 -0.33 18.48
C LEU A 125 -3.86 -1.58 18.47
N GLN A 126 -4.30 -2.63 17.78
CA GLN A 126 -3.54 -3.88 17.66
C GLN A 126 -3.03 -4.10 16.23
N VAL A 127 -1.80 -4.57 16.11
CA VAL A 127 -1.12 -4.93 14.86
C VAL A 127 -0.33 -6.21 15.11
N ARG A 128 -0.67 -7.32 14.42
CA ARG A 128 0.03 -8.61 14.51
C ARG A 128 0.31 -9.08 15.95
N GLY A 129 -0.69 -8.98 16.82
CA GLY A 129 -0.59 -9.39 18.22
C GLY A 129 0.13 -8.39 19.14
N GLN A 130 0.71 -7.30 18.62
CA GLN A 130 1.23 -6.21 19.42
C GLN A 130 0.17 -5.12 19.61
N SER A 131 0.08 -4.56 20.80
CA SER A 131 -0.92 -3.52 21.12
C SER A 131 -0.26 -2.20 21.50
N LEU A 132 -0.85 -1.13 21.01
CA LEU A 132 -0.59 0.25 21.41
C LEU A 132 -1.82 0.76 22.18
N LEU A 133 -1.65 0.92 23.49
CA LEU A 133 -2.72 1.31 24.40
C LEU A 133 -2.94 2.83 24.36
N ALA A 134 -4.18 3.25 24.63
CA ALA A 134 -4.53 4.66 24.79
C ALA A 134 -3.77 5.36 25.90
N SER A 135 -3.23 4.65 26.91
CA SER A 135 -2.44 5.25 28.01
C SER A 135 -1.26 6.10 27.51
N VAL A 136 -0.74 5.78 26.33
CA VAL A 136 0.33 6.52 25.66
C VAL A 136 -0.06 7.97 25.39
N THR A 137 -1.35 8.28 25.21
CA THR A 137 -1.80 9.65 24.99
C THR A 137 -1.74 10.52 26.24
N HIS A 138 -1.68 9.92 27.44
CA HIS A 138 -1.53 10.63 28.71
C HIS A 138 -0.05 10.88 29.07
N GLU A 139 0.88 10.13 28.48
CA GLU A 139 2.31 10.17 28.82
C GLU A 139 3.16 10.99 27.84
N MET A 140 2.59 11.42 26.71
CA MET A 140 3.30 11.99 25.56
C MET A 140 2.48 13.11 24.90
N THR A 141 2.93 13.60 23.75
CA THR A 141 2.15 14.49 22.87
C THR A 141 2.17 14.02 21.41
N PRO A 142 1.19 14.40 20.57
CA PRO A 142 1.10 13.93 19.17
C PRO A 142 2.27 14.37 18.29
N GLY A 143 2.96 15.45 18.66
CA GLY A 143 4.11 15.99 17.94
C GLY A 143 5.46 15.42 18.40
N GLU A 144 5.49 14.63 19.47
CA GLU A 144 6.73 14.09 20.01
C GLU A 144 7.27 12.93 19.17
N LEU A 145 8.60 12.95 18.98
CA LEU A 145 9.30 11.85 18.30
C LEU A 145 9.11 10.51 19.02
N LYS A 146 8.99 10.52 20.35
CA LYS A 146 8.84 9.31 21.16
C LYS A 146 7.52 8.59 20.83
N PHE A 147 6.43 9.33 20.59
CA PHE A 147 5.16 8.77 20.12
C PHE A 147 5.30 8.18 18.71
N ALA A 148 5.89 8.93 17.78
CA ALA A 148 6.11 8.47 16.41
C ALA A 148 6.93 7.16 16.37
N LEU A 149 7.97 7.04 17.20
CA LEU A 149 8.77 5.82 17.33
C LEU A 149 7.96 4.64 17.88
N ARG A 150 6.99 4.87 18.78
CA ARG A 150 6.13 3.81 19.32
C ARG A 150 5.18 3.27 18.25
N VAL A 151 4.58 4.15 17.45
CA VAL A 151 3.76 3.76 16.29
C VAL A 151 4.61 3.04 15.24
N GLU A 152 5.82 3.52 14.98
CA GLU A 152 6.74 2.87 14.03
C GLU A 152 7.15 1.46 14.50
N GLN A 153 7.42 1.27 15.80
CA GLN A 153 7.69 -0.04 16.38
C GLN A 153 6.53 -1.01 16.17
N LEU A 154 5.29 -0.53 16.38
CA LEU A 154 4.07 -1.32 16.14
C LEU A 154 3.99 -1.76 14.66
N LEU A 155 4.14 -0.83 13.71
CA LEU A 155 4.10 -1.13 12.28
C LEU A 155 5.32 -1.95 11.79
N ASN A 156 6.43 -1.92 12.54
CA ASN A 156 7.62 -2.70 12.22
C ASN A 156 7.44 -4.20 12.48
N SER A 157 6.42 -4.60 13.25
CA SER A 157 6.01 -6.00 13.37
C SER A 157 5.53 -6.61 12.04
N VAL A 158 5.16 -5.77 11.06
CA VAL A 158 4.78 -6.21 9.71
C VAL A 158 6.05 -6.32 8.84
N PRO A 159 6.46 -7.54 8.45
CA PRO A 159 7.67 -7.73 7.67
C PRO A 159 7.47 -7.36 6.20
N GLU A 160 6.30 -7.65 5.61
CA GLU A 160 6.02 -7.39 4.21
C GLU A 160 5.71 -5.90 3.96
N PRO A 161 6.46 -5.19 3.11
CA PRO A 161 6.31 -3.74 2.95
C PRO A 161 4.99 -3.33 2.30
N GLU A 162 4.48 -4.09 1.32
CA GLU A 162 3.18 -3.84 0.71
C GLU A 162 2.02 -3.99 1.71
N TYR A 163 2.12 -4.97 2.61
CA TYR A 163 1.12 -5.20 3.65
C TYR A 163 1.15 -4.10 4.70
N ARG A 164 2.35 -3.69 5.12
CA ARG A 164 2.52 -2.54 6.01
C ARG A 164 1.84 -1.28 5.47
N GLN A 165 1.93 -1.01 4.15
CA GLN A 165 1.26 0.17 3.59
C GLN A 165 -0.26 0.09 3.65
N LEU A 166 -0.86 -1.09 3.53
CA LEU A 166 -2.31 -1.25 3.77
C LEU A 166 -2.69 -0.93 5.22
N PHE A 167 -1.83 -1.21 6.21
CA PHE A 167 -2.04 -0.80 7.60
C PHE A 167 -1.98 0.72 7.75
N VAL A 168 -1.04 1.37 7.07
CA VAL A 168 -0.94 2.83 7.05
C VAL A 168 -2.20 3.44 6.44
N GLU A 169 -2.66 2.92 5.30
CA GLU A 169 -3.93 3.33 4.66
C GLU A 169 -5.12 3.11 5.60
N ALA A 170 -5.23 1.94 6.25
CA ALA A 170 -6.29 1.61 7.20
C ALA A 170 -6.34 2.58 8.40
N LEU A 171 -5.18 2.88 9.00
CA LEU A 171 -5.06 3.84 10.10
C LEU A 171 -5.45 5.26 9.67
N MET A 172 -5.16 5.65 8.42
CA MET A 172 -5.62 6.92 7.87
C MET A 172 -7.14 6.98 7.72
N VAL A 173 -7.78 5.88 7.31
CA VAL A 173 -9.25 5.78 7.26
C VAL A 173 -9.86 5.82 8.65
N LEU A 174 -9.28 5.13 9.63
CA LEU A 174 -9.72 5.22 11.03
C LEU A 174 -9.60 6.66 11.56
N GLY A 175 -8.51 7.36 11.23
CA GLY A 175 -8.36 8.78 11.54
C GLY A 175 -9.49 9.64 10.96
N LEU A 176 -9.88 9.39 9.69
CA LEU A 176 -11.02 10.06 9.08
C LEU A 176 -12.34 9.72 9.80
N ALA A 177 -12.55 8.47 10.23
CA ALA A 177 -13.73 8.08 10.98
C ALA A 177 -13.84 8.86 12.30
N VAL A 178 -12.73 8.98 13.03
CA VAL A 178 -12.67 9.77 14.27
C VAL A 178 -12.85 11.27 14.02
N GLU A 179 -12.26 11.83 12.96
CA GLU A 179 -12.48 13.22 12.55
C GLU A 179 -13.97 13.51 12.29
N ASN A 180 -14.74 12.52 11.84
CA ASN A 180 -16.19 12.60 11.63
C ASN A 180 -17.02 12.12 12.83
N ALA A 181 -16.40 12.06 14.02
CA ALA A 181 -17.04 11.68 15.28
C ALA A 181 -17.72 10.30 15.28
N LEU A 182 -17.28 9.38 14.42
CA LEU A 182 -17.76 7.99 14.44
C LEU A 182 -17.15 7.25 15.65
N PRO A 183 -17.93 6.39 16.33
CA PRO A 183 -17.40 5.60 17.43
C PRO A 183 -16.42 4.55 16.91
N VAL A 184 -15.19 4.56 17.43
CA VAL A 184 -14.15 3.59 17.08
C VAL A 184 -13.78 2.80 18.34
N GLY A 185 -14.11 1.52 18.36
CA GLY A 185 -13.76 0.61 19.48
C GLY A 185 -12.33 0.08 19.38
N PRO A 186 -11.92 -0.82 20.31
CA PRO A 186 -10.65 -1.55 20.21
C PRO A 186 -10.51 -2.16 18.81
N THR A 187 -9.46 -1.79 18.10
CA THR A 187 -9.34 -2.12 16.67
C THR A 187 -8.12 -2.99 16.43
N ASP A 188 -8.37 -4.20 15.92
CA ASP A 188 -7.35 -5.00 15.24
C ASP A 188 -7.25 -4.55 13.79
N VAL A 189 -6.18 -3.83 13.47
CA VAL A 189 -5.94 -3.28 12.13
C VAL A 189 -5.76 -4.41 11.11
N GLU A 190 -5.23 -5.56 11.55
CA GLU A 190 -5.04 -6.72 10.68
C GLU A 190 -6.37 -7.33 10.24
N ALA A 191 -7.30 -7.52 11.19
CA ALA A 191 -8.66 -7.97 10.91
C ALA A 191 -9.39 -7.01 9.97
N LEU A 192 -9.21 -5.70 10.15
CA LEU A 192 -9.81 -4.68 9.30
C LEU A 192 -9.32 -4.76 7.85
N VAL A 193 -8.01 -4.90 7.65
CA VAL A 193 -7.43 -5.05 6.31
C VAL A 193 -7.89 -6.35 5.64
N ARG A 194 -8.02 -7.44 6.41
CA ARG A 194 -8.59 -8.71 5.89
C ARG A 194 -10.05 -8.56 5.49
N SER A 195 -10.87 -7.91 6.30
CA SER A 195 -12.28 -7.64 5.97
C SER A 195 -12.40 -6.81 4.68
N ALA A 196 -11.57 -5.78 4.52
CA ALA A 196 -11.50 -5.01 3.28
C ALA A 196 -11.12 -5.88 2.07
N HIS A 197 -10.16 -6.79 2.23
CA HIS A 197 -9.79 -7.75 1.19
C HIS A 197 -10.92 -8.73 0.84
N GLU A 198 -11.68 -9.21 1.82
CA GLU A 198 -12.85 -10.07 1.58
C GLU A 198 -13.94 -9.36 0.79
N LEU A 199 -14.26 -8.11 1.16
CA LEU A 199 -15.18 -7.25 0.41
C LEU A 199 -14.69 -7.02 -1.03
N PHE A 200 -13.39 -6.82 -1.21
CA PHE A 200 -12.78 -6.73 -2.54
C PHE A 200 -12.99 -8.02 -3.33
N LEU A 201 -12.67 -9.19 -2.77
CA LEU A 201 -12.84 -10.46 -3.47
C LEU A 201 -14.31 -10.72 -3.84
N GLU A 202 -15.25 -10.31 -2.99
CA GLU A 202 -16.68 -10.42 -3.25
C GLU A 202 -17.11 -9.57 -4.46
N ASP A 203 -16.68 -8.31 -4.52
CA ASP A 203 -16.97 -7.45 -5.67
C ASP A 203 -16.27 -7.94 -6.94
N GLN A 204 -15.04 -8.47 -6.82
CA GLN A 204 -14.33 -9.08 -7.95
C GLN A 204 -15.07 -10.31 -8.50
N ARG A 205 -15.73 -11.12 -7.67
CA ARG A 205 -16.59 -12.23 -8.13
C ARG A 205 -17.80 -11.70 -8.90
N ARG A 206 -18.48 -10.70 -8.33
CA ARG A 206 -19.71 -10.12 -8.92
C ARG A 206 -19.46 -9.47 -10.27
N CYS A 207 -18.37 -8.71 -10.37
CA CYS A 207 -18.03 -7.97 -11.59
C CYS A 207 -17.11 -8.75 -12.54
N ARG A 208 -16.77 -10.01 -12.23
CA ARG A 208 -15.78 -10.82 -12.99
C ARG A 208 -14.46 -10.06 -13.21
N GLY A 209 -13.97 -9.40 -12.17
CA GLY A 209 -12.73 -8.63 -12.21
C GLY A 209 -11.48 -9.52 -12.25
N ASN A 210 -10.29 -8.92 -12.30
CA ASN A 210 -9.03 -9.65 -12.52
C ASN A 210 -8.76 -10.73 -11.46
N SER A 211 -9.16 -10.51 -10.20
CA SER A 211 -9.01 -11.52 -9.14
C SER A 211 -9.87 -12.77 -9.34
N SER A 212 -10.89 -12.71 -10.21
CA SER A 212 -11.68 -13.87 -10.59
C SER A 212 -10.87 -14.93 -11.35
N LEU A 213 -9.79 -14.52 -12.00
CA LEU A 213 -8.86 -15.40 -12.72
C LEU A 213 -7.90 -16.14 -11.77
N CYS A 214 -7.86 -15.78 -10.49
CA CYS A 214 -6.94 -16.36 -9.53
C CYS A 214 -7.61 -16.63 -8.18
N CYS A 215 -7.54 -15.68 -7.26
CA CYS A 215 -7.84 -15.80 -5.85
C CYS A 215 -9.37 -15.94 -5.57
N CYS A 216 -10.27 -15.68 -6.54
CA CYS A 216 -11.70 -15.98 -6.38
C CYS A 216 -12.14 -17.32 -7.01
N SER A 217 -11.27 -18.02 -7.75
CA SER A 217 -11.66 -19.16 -8.60
C SER A 217 -11.91 -20.48 -7.86
N GLY A 218 -11.74 -20.52 -6.52
CA GLY A 218 -12.05 -21.69 -5.69
C GLY A 218 -11.22 -22.95 -5.99
N ARG A 219 -10.27 -22.89 -6.93
CA ARG A 219 -9.37 -23.99 -7.25
C ARG A 219 -8.20 -23.99 -6.26
N PRO A 220 -8.05 -25.02 -5.40
CA PRO A 220 -6.83 -25.18 -4.63
C PRO A 220 -5.69 -25.41 -5.64
N GLY A 221 -4.81 -24.42 -5.78
CA GLY A 221 -3.74 -24.44 -6.79
C GLY A 221 -3.96 -23.53 -8.01
N GLY A 222 -4.83 -22.51 -7.94
CA GLY A 222 -4.84 -21.42 -8.92
C GLY A 222 -3.45 -20.76 -9.02
N THR A 223 -2.69 -21.15 -10.04
CA THR A 223 -1.24 -20.98 -10.18
C THR A 223 -0.76 -19.55 -10.44
N TRP A 224 -1.66 -18.57 -10.56
CA TRP A 224 -1.27 -17.24 -11.06
C TRP A 224 -1.06 -16.16 -9.99
N CYS A 225 -1.87 -16.09 -8.91
CA CYS A 225 -1.64 -15.09 -7.85
C CYS A 225 -0.65 -15.61 -6.81
N ARG A 226 0.41 -14.85 -6.50
CA ARG A 226 1.28 -15.11 -5.33
C ARG A 226 0.74 -14.31 -4.14
N PRO A 227 -0.03 -14.92 -3.22
CA PRO A 227 -0.56 -14.17 -2.09
C PRO A 227 0.57 -13.79 -1.12
N THR A 228 0.59 -12.52 -0.72
CA THR A 228 1.48 -12.01 0.33
C THR A 228 0.65 -11.79 1.58
N ALA A 229 1.05 -12.35 2.73
CA ALA A 229 0.30 -12.31 3.99
C ALA A 229 -1.17 -12.79 3.87
N GLY A 230 -1.46 -13.67 2.90
CA GLY A 230 -2.80 -14.20 2.64
C GLY A 230 -3.71 -13.28 1.81
N LEU A 231 -3.21 -12.15 1.30
CA LEU A 231 -3.96 -11.22 0.46
C LEU A 231 -3.62 -11.40 -1.02
N CYS A 232 -4.62 -11.19 -1.89
CA CYS A 232 -4.49 -11.25 -3.33
C CYS A 232 -3.55 -10.15 -3.86
N GLU A 233 -2.65 -10.49 -4.78
CA GLU A 233 -1.74 -9.54 -5.44
C GLU A 233 -2.49 -8.37 -6.09
N HIS A 234 -3.61 -8.64 -6.76
CA HIS A 234 -4.44 -7.58 -7.35
C HIS A 234 -5.04 -6.60 -6.33
N PHE A 235 -5.20 -6.99 -5.07
CA PHE A 235 -5.62 -6.05 -4.03
C PHE A 235 -4.47 -5.09 -3.70
N TYR A 236 -3.25 -5.63 -3.54
CA TYR A 236 -2.04 -4.82 -3.39
C TYR A 236 -1.71 -3.96 -4.61
N ASP A 237 -2.21 -4.30 -5.78
CA ASP A 237 -2.01 -3.52 -7.01
C ASP A 237 -3.22 -2.63 -7.37
N SER A 238 -4.29 -2.66 -6.58
CA SER A 238 -5.41 -1.75 -6.78
C SER A 238 -5.03 -0.32 -6.38
N ALA A 239 -5.48 0.66 -7.15
CA ALA A 239 -5.24 2.07 -6.83
C ALA A 239 -5.81 2.42 -5.44
N PRO A 240 -5.25 3.38 -4.70
CA PRO A 240 -5.85 3.85 -3.45
C PRO A 240 -7.27 4.37 -3.66
N SER A 241 -7.50 5.11 -4.74
CA SER A 241 -8.79 5.73 -5.06
C SER A 241 -9.56 4.98 -6.15
N GLY A 242 -10.85 5.34 -6.30
CA GLY A 242 -11.75 4.76 -7.30
C GLY A 242 -12.69 3.70 -6.71
N CYS A 243 -13.70 3.30 -7.50
CA CYS A 243 -14.76 2.38 -7.05
C CYS A 243 -14.23 0.99 -6.63
N PHE A 244 -13.14 0.52 -7.25
CA PHE A 244 -12.46 -0.72 -6.89
C PHE A 244 -11.08 -0.48 -6.25
N GLY A 245 -10.83 0.72 -5.71
CA GLY A 245 -9.57 1.04 -5.04
C GLY A 245 -9.53 0.58 -3.58
N THR A 246 -8.32 0.41 -3.02
CA THR A 246 -8.13 -0.09 -1.64
C THR A 246 -8.85 0.75 -0.60
N MET A 247 -8.82 2.09 -0.72
CA MET A 247 -9.44 2.98 0.27
C MET A 247 -10.95 2.79 0.32
N THR A 248 -11.60 2.47 -0.81
CA THR A 248 -13.04 2.20 -0.85
C THR A 248 -13.39 0.98 0.01
N TYR A 249 -12.58 -0.08 -0.06
CA TYR A 249 -12.82 -1.28 0.75
C TYR A 249 -12.42 -1.09 2.21
N LEU A 250 -11.35 -0.34 2.48
CA LEU A 250 -10.96 0.02 3.85
C LEU A 250 -12.04 0.88 4.52
N VAL A 251 -12.61 1.86 3.81
CA VAL A 251 -13.76 2.66 4.28
C VAL A 251 -14.96 1.78 4.57
N ARG A 252 -15.29 0.83 3.67
CA ARG A 252 -16.39 -0.11 3.90
C ARG A 252 -16.15 -1.00 5.12
N ALA A 253 -14.95 -1.54 5.28
CA ALA A 253 -14.59 -2.36 6.44
C ALA A 253 -14.67 -1.58 7.76
N VAL A 254 -14.18 -0.34 7.78
CA VAL A 254 -14.34 0.56 8.93
C VAL A 254 -15.82 0.83 9.20
N ALA A 255 -16.61 1.15 8.17
CA ALA A 255 -18.03 1.44 8.33
C ALA A 255 -18.81 0.24 8.90
N SER A 256 -18.52 -0.99 8.44
CA SER A 256 -19.10 -2.21 9.01
C SER A 256 -18.72 -2.39 10.48
N SER A 257 -17.44 -2.21 10.82
CA SER A 257 -16.97 -2.29 12.20
C SER A 257 -17.65 -1.26 13.13
N VAL A 258 -17.92 -0.05 12.63
CA VAL A 258 -18.65 1.00 13.37
C VAL A 258 -20.14 0.64 13.55
N GLN A 259 -20.78 0.05 12.54
CA GLN A 259 -22.17 -0.39 12.62
C GLN A 259 -22.37 -1.53 13.62
N ASP A 260 -21.42 -2.45 13.69
CA ASP A 260 -21.47 -3.54 14.67
C ASP A 260 -21.40 -2.98 16.11
N LEU A 261 -20.56 -1.96 16.33
CA LEU A 261 -20.46 -1.28 17.62
C LEU A 261 -21.75 -0.55 18.01
N SER A 262 -22.43 0.12 17.07
CA SER A 262 -23.70 0.78 17.37
C SER A 262 -24.81 -0.22 17.69
N CYS A 263 -24.80 -1.40 17.04
CA CYS A 263 -25.73 -2.49 17.37
C CYS A 263 -25.51 -3.01 18.80
N ILE A 264 -24.25 -3.28 19.18
CA ILE A 264 -23.89 -3.75 20.54
C ILE A 264 -24.27 -2.71 21.60
N GLN A 265 -24.06 -1.41 21.35
CA GLN A 265 -24.45 -0.35 22.28
C GLN A 265 -25.97 -0.29 22.50
N LEU A 266 -26.77 -0.56 21.46
CA LEU A 266 -28.23 -0.62 21.59
C LEU A 266 -28.71 -1.85 22.37
N GLU A 267 -28.07 -3.01 22.18
CA GLU A 267 -28.38 -4.24 22.92
C GLU A 267 -28.02 -4.10 24.41
N CYS A 268 -26.86 -3.53 24.74
CA CYS A 268 -26.46 -3.29 26.13
C CYS A 268 -27.32 -2.23 26.85
N ALA A 269 -27.96 -1.31 26.12
CA ALA A 269 -28.84 -0.29 26.70
C ALA A 269 -30.27 -0.79 26.96
N THR A 270 -30.62 -1.97 26.46
CA THR A 270 -31.96 -2.58 26.59
C THR A 270 -32.01 -3.76 27.56
N SER A 271 -30.90 -4.05 28.25
CA SER A 271 -30.76 -5.08 29.28
C SER A 271 -30.57 -4.45 30.66
#